data_AF-A0AA47P847-F1
#
_entry.id   AF-A0AA47P847-F1
#
_cell.length_a   1.000
_cell.length_b   1.000
_cell.length_c   1.000
_cell.angle_alpha   90.00
_cell.angle_beta   90.00
_cell.angle_gamma   90.00
#
_symmetry.space_group_name_H-M   'P 1'
#
loop_
_entity.id
_entity.type
_entity.pdbx_description
1 polymer ?
#
loop_
_entity_poly.entity_id
_entity_poly.type
_entity_poly.pdbx_seq_one_letter_code
_entity_poly.pdbx_strand_id
1 'polypeptide(L)'
;MCQLPNMTFAGWAAEPQWVTSVEMPFIPRAGVRMEHLEEGMDHEEMFKILATVFKKEVEISRKIYTVHNTQQLINQTCDAGFQIDRLLKFDADFSEFIDVDPNVCISDLDKFQIYLCESTNSQADNAMACHVQQPNPEQTTGLEPLIQKKLPEIFEEIRINGIVSEKTRLKLVKLVVSDLVERHGFYPSSDEKVALAGTIITTVPCLKVQVDGKGQGFEHFYDPSSHTGFLEIRLRNIRRKLEEDQRRYRKHKRRREVGQNPVQEVQDANDTRELINLMKRLRPSAENLASIKSGMQRTFTHRRSWISSLSPTMGEVFQEYPRFLDIPALFDSEFNTLCEGKGDLFMRRWEAVIIPQLTAVAVKEKHIASLTEGMDGLIDDERSYRMLQILTHLLPSIASSRCSVKSAITHLIDFVPTGTSISSLCTDDSESHPSPPHLLSIGSFRDPIRQYVIIGKNDKVIIPLDQDLTGAVDKLFKLFWVCNLAYPPQLSSVFSFLEYVYNIPLSTNRKSKLSQAVRGDGEGGCEEEEEEEEEEEEEEEEEEEEEEEEGGGRRRGGGGGRGALVYHGHKSAG
;
A
#
# COMPACT_ATOMS: atom_id res chain seq x y z
N MET A 1 -14.92 -46.31 47.93
CA MET A 1 -13.49 -46.69 47.80
C MET A 1 -12.70 -45.41 47.69
N CYS A 2 -11.66 -45.27 48.50
CA CYS A 2 -11.06 -44.00 48.94
C CYS A 2 -9.75 -43.65 48.22
N GLN A 3 -9.51 -42.33 48.08
CA GLN A 3 -8.26 -41.55 48.24
C GLN A 3 -7.08 -41.74 47.24
N LEU A 4 -6.83 -40.72 46.39
CA LEU A 4 -5.74 -39.67 46.44
C LEU A 4 -4.38 -39.99 47.13
N PRO A 5 -3.26 -39.20 46.98
CA PRO A 5 -3.01 -37.94 46.20
C PRO A 5 -1.55 -37.68 45.62
N ASN A 6 -1.36 -36.45 45.07
CA ASN A 6 -0.16 -35.55 44.99
C ASN A 6 0.88 -35.71 43.85
N MET A 7 1.13 -34.73 42.94
CA MET A 7 1.79 -33.37 43.02
C MET A 7 3.26 -33.45 43.53
N THR A 8 4.33 -32.86 42.95
CA THR A 8 4.60 -31.49 42.43
C THR A 8 5.93 -31.36 41.60
N PHE A 9 5.94 -30.35 40.73
CA PHE A 9 6.94 -29.34 40.22
C PHE A 9 8.47 -29.27 40.50
N ALA A 10 9.13 -28.54 39.55
CA ALA A 10 10.40 -27.75 39.55
C ALA A 10 11.75 -28.50 39.40
N GLY A 11 12.84 -28.02 38.77
CA GLY A 11 13.25 -26.74 38.18
C GLY A 11 14.79 -26.57 38.32
N TRP A 12 15.50 -26.44 37.19
CA TRP A 12 16.81 -25.78 36.92
C TRP A 12 18.14 -26.13 37.67
N ALA A 13 19.17 -26.29 36.81
CA ALA A 13 20.56 -25.75 36.87
C ALA A 13 21.78 -26.62 37.30
N ALA A 14 22.80 -26.54 36.42
CA ALA A 14 24.26 -26.49 36.62
C ALA A 14 25.14 -27.78 36.55
N GLU A 15 26.08 -27.73 35.59
CA GLU A 15 27.40 -28.40 35.45
C GLU A 15 28.32 -28.25 36.70
N PRO A 16 29.53 -28.87 36.87
CA PRO A 16 30.53 -29.26 35.84
C PRO A 16 31.49 -30.49 36.06
N GLN A 17 32.01 -30.97 34.92
CA GLN A 17 33.35 -31.46 34.49
C GLN A 17 34.38 -32.33 35.31
N TRP A 18 35.11 -33.14 34.50
CA TRP A 18 36.46 -33.79 34.56
C TRP A 18 36.68 -35.12 35.32
N VAL A 19 37.28 -36.12 34.63
CA VAL A 19 38.64 -36.71 34.88
C VAL A 19 38.84 -38.12 34.22
N THR A 20 39.79 -38.15 33.26
CA THR A 20 40.82 -39.16 32.83
C THR A 20 40.59 -40.68 32.58
N SER A 21 41.11 -41.11 31.40
CA SER A 21 42.06 -42.23 31.07
C SER A 21 41.70 -43.69 31.44
N VAL A 22 41.89 -44.71 30.59
CA VAL A 22 43.13 -45.43 30.15
C VAL A 22 42.62 -46.52 29.15
N GLU A 23 43.19 -46.89 27.98
CA GLU A 23 44.36 -47.76 27.73
C GLU A 23 44.53 -47.98 26.19
N MET A 24 45.77 -48.00 25.67
CA MET A 24 46.16 -48.48 24.32
C MET A 24 47.04 -49.74 24.48
N PRO A 25 47.24 -50.61 23.46
CA PRO A 25 48.38 -50.47 22.50
C PRO A 25 48.08 -51.11 21.10
N PHE A 26 48.86 -51.06 20.00
CA PHE A 26 50.29 -51.26 19.79
C PHE A 26 50.64 -50.88 18.31
N ILE A 27 51.86 -50.37 18.07
CA ILE A 27 52.46 -49.88 16.79
C ILE A 27 53.56 -50.86 16.33
N PRO A 28 53.99 -50.92 15.03
CA PRO A 28 55.30 -50.34 14.64
C PRO A 28 55.30 -49.66 13.24
N ARG A 29 55.83 -48.43 13.08
CA ARG A 29 57.22 -48.03 12.69
C ARG A 29 57.63 -48.46 11.27
N ALA A 30 58.33 -47.71 10.42
CA ALA A 30 58.96 -46.37 10.35
C ALA A 30 59.29 -46.17 8.84
N GLY A 31 59.51 -45.02 8.21
CA GLY A 31 60.05 -43.73 8.60
C GLY A 31 60.60 -43.04 7.32
N VAL A 32 61.02 -41.78 7.50
CA VAL A 32 61.87 -40.94 6.65
C VAL A 32 61.17 -39.74 5.98
N ARG A 33 61.69 -38.59 6.38
CA ARG A 33 61.44 -37.20 6.03
C ARG A 33 62.03 -36.89 4.65
N MET A 34 61.26 -36.25 3.78
CA MET A 34 61.76 -35.44 2.66
C MET A 34 60.95 -34.14 2.64
N GLU A 35 61.62 -33.04 2.94
CA GLU A 35 61.18 -31.70 2.59
C GLU A 35 61.32 -31.57 1.07
N HIS A 36 60.23 -31.27 0.36
CA HIS A 36 60.28 -30.66 -0.96
C HIS A 36 59.19 -29.59 -1.05
N LEU A 37 59.62 -28.41 -1.44
CA LEU A 37 58.80 -27.31 -1.91
C LEU A 37 57.97 -27.75 -3.13
N GLU A 38 56.67 -27.51 -3.10
CA GLU A 38 55.84 -27.20 -4.28
C GLU A 38 54.90 -26.07 -3.81
N GLU A 39 55.31 -24.83 -4.04
CA GLU A 39 54.77 -23.97 -5.10
C GLU A 39 53.26 -23.76 -4.96
N GLY A 40 52.88 -22.53 -4.60
CA GLY A 40 51.51 -22.08 -4.55
C GLY A 40 50.84 -22.29 -5.90
N MET A 41 49.88 -23.20 -5.94
CA MET A 41 48.82 -23.17 -6.91
C MET A 41 47.64 -22.50 -6.21
N ASP A 42 47.44 -21.21 -6.48
CA ASP A 42 46.15 -20.58 -6.30
C ASP A 42 45.14 -21.43 -7.07
N HIS A 43 44.38 -22.26 -6.37
CA HIS A 43 43.18 -22.84 -6.95
C HIS A 43 42.22 -21.67 -7.15
N GLU A 44 42.25 -21.05 -8.34
CA GLU A 44 41.22 -20.11 -8.77
C GLU A 44 39.87 -20.81 -8.65
N GLU A 45 39.12 -20.47 -7.61
CA GLU A 45 37.81 -21.03 -7.33
C GLU A 45 36.88 -20.67 -8.50
N MET A 46 36.37 -21.71 -9.17
CA MET A 46 35.51 -21.56 -10.33
C MET A 46 34.04 -21.72 -9.91
N PHE A 47 33.22 -20.73 -10.24
CA PHE A 47 31.80 -20.70 -9.88
C PHE A 47 30.91 -21.11 -11.06
N LYS A 48 29.83 -21.83 -10.77
CA LYS A 48 28.78 -22.20 -11.73
C LYS A 48 27.69 -21.15 -11.73
N ILE A 49 27.63 -20.34 -12.78
CA ILE A 49 26.72 -19.20 -12.91
C ILE A 49 25.69 -19.47 -14.00
N LEU A 50 24.41 -19.24 -13.74
CA LEU A 50 23.37 -19.29 -14.77
C LEU A 50 23.20 -17.91 -15.40
N ALA A 51 23.69 -17.72 -16.63
CA ALA A 51 23.52 -16.44 -17.33
C ALA A 51 22.55 -16.58 -18.52
N THR A 52 21.69 -15.57 -18.65
CA THR A 52 20.75 -15.39 -19.75
C THR A 52 21.17 -14.16 -20.55
N VAL A 53 21.54 -14.32 -21.82
CA VAL A 53 22.04 -13.24 -22.67
C VAL A 53 20.93 -12.77 -23.59
N PHE A 54 20.71 -11.46 -23.64
CA PHE A 54 19.72 -10.78 -24.47
C PHE A 54 20.41 -9.89 -25.50
N LYS A 55 19.89 -9.88 -26.71
CA LYS A 55 20.31 -8.97 -27.79
C LYS A 55 19.08 -8.27 -28.34
N LYS A 56 19.05 -6.93 -28.27
CA LYS A 56 17.87 -6.12 -28.63
C LYS A 56 16.59 -6.64 -27.96
N GLU A 57 16.68 -6.93 -26.65
CA GLU A 57 15.60 -7.48 -25.80
C GLU A 57 15.11 -8.90 -26.17
N VAL A 58 15.76 -9.61 -27.10
CA VAL A 58 15.48 -11.01 -27.43
C VAL A 58 16.49 -11.91 -26.74
N GLU A 59 16.03 -12.93 -26.01
CA GLU A 59 16.89 -13.96 -25.41
C GLU A 59 17.62 -14.75 -26.51
N ILE A 60 18.95 -14.70 -26.52
CA ILE A 60 19.78 -15.42 -27.49
C ILE A 60 20.44 -16.66 -26.89
N SER A 61 20.67 -16.70 -25.56
CA SER A 61 21.19 -17.87 -24.90
C SER A 61 20.87 -17.89 -23.42
N ARG A 62 20.70 -19.09 -22.87
CA ARG A 62 20.61 -19.34 -21.43
C ARG A 62 21.37 -20.61 -21.10
N LYS A 63 22.51 -20.47 -20.41
CA LYS A 63 23.38 -21.61 -20.08
C LYS A 63 24.14 -21.38 -18.78
N ILE A 64 24.70 -22.47 -18.25
CA ILE A 64 25.57 -22.44 -17.08
C ILE A 64 27.00 -22.20 -17.56
N TYR A 65 27.65 -21.21 -16.98
CA TYR A 65 29.05 -20.84 -17.22
C TYR A 65 29.89 -21.24 -16.02
N THR A 66 31.13 -21.62 -16.26
CA THR A 66 32.12 -21.89 -15.22
C THR A 66 33.18 -20.81 -15.29
N VAL A 67 33.17 -19.91 -14.32
CA VAL A 67 33.95 -18.66 -14.33
C VAL A 67 34.53 -18.33 -12.96
N HIS A 68 35.70 -17.72 -12.91
CA HIS A 68 36.33 -17.25 -11.67
C HIS A 68 35.89 -15.82 -11.28
N ASN A 69 35.41 -15.02 -12.24
CA ASN A 69 34.87 -13.68 -11.99
C ASN A 69 33.85 -13.25 -13.05
N THR A 70 33.17 -12.14 -12.75
CA THR A 70 32.17 -11.52 -13.63
C THR A 70 32.77 -11.06 -14.96
N GLN A 71 34.02 -10.59 -15.00
CA GLN A 71 34.68 -10.18 -16.25
C GLN A 71 34.88 -11.35 -17.22
N GLN A 72 35.18 -12.54 -16.71
CA GLN A 72 35.28 -13.75 -17.51
C GLN A 72 33.91 -14.19 -18.04
N LEU A 73 32.84 -14.03 -17.26
CA LEU A 73 31.46 -14.25 -17.70
C LEU A 73 31.09 -13.32 -18.86
N ILE A 74 31.43 -12.04 -18.73
CA ILE A 74 31.26 -11.02 -19.76
C ILE A 74 32.00 -11.39 -21.04
N ASN A 75 33.28 -11.74 -20.93
CA ASN A 75 34.09 -12.12 -22.09
C ASN A 75 33.60 -13.39 -22.79
N GLN A 76 33.03 -14.34 -22.04
CA GLN A 76 32.43 -15.57 -22.61
C GLN A 76 31.03 -15.37 -23.21
N THR A 77 30.40 -14.22 -22.97
CA THR A 77 29.02 -13.91 -23.40
C THR A 77 28.98 -12.86 -24.51
N CYS A 78 30.03 -12.06 -24.67
CA CYS A 78 30.10 -10.98 -25.67
C CYS A 78 30.70 -11.50 -26.99
N ASP A 79 29.94 -11.36 -28.09
CA ASP A 79 30.40 -11.66 -29.45
C ASP A 79 31.13 -10.46 -30.08
N ALA A 80 31.99 -10.71 -31.07
CA ALA A 80 32.69 -9.65 -31.80
C ALA A 80 31.69 -8.67 -32.46
N GLY A 81 31.75 -7.39 -32.07
CA GLY A 81 30.87 -6.32 -32.57
C GLY A 81 29.71 -5.92 -31.65
N PHE A 82 29.66 -6.47 -30.43
CA PHE A 82 28.68 -6.11 -29.40
C PHE A 82 29.40 -5.69 -28.12
N GLN A 83 28.79 -4.77 -27.37
CA GLN A 83 29.20 -4.40 -26.01
C GLN A 83 28.05 -4.65 -25.02
N ILE A 84 28.37 -4.75 -23.74
CA ILE A 84 27.37 -4.90 -22.69
C ILE A 84 26.65 -3.56 -22.47
N ASP A 85 25.33 -3.62 -22.51
CA ASP A 85 24.40 -2.55 -22.17
C ASP A 85 24.04 -2.58 -20.68
N ARG A 86 23.61 -3.74 -20.18
CA ARG A 86 23.22 -3.93 -18.77
C ARG A 86 23.62 -5.31 -18.27
N LEU A 87 24.02 -5.37 -17.01
CA LEU A 87 24.33 -6.61 -16.30
C LEU A 87 23.46 -6.66 -15.05
N LEU A 88 22.56 -7.64 -14.95
CA LEU A 88 21.70 -7.78 -13.79
C LEU A 88 21.98 -9.09 -13.06
N LYS A 89 22.02 -9.05 -11.73
CA LYS A 89 22.15 -10.21 -10.84
C LYS A 89 20.85 -10.44 -10.08
N PHE A 90 20.40 -11.69 -10.01
CA PHE A 90 19.24 -12.05 -9.21
C PHE A 90 19.56 -11.93 -7.72
N ASP A 91 18.78 -11.13 -7.01
CA ASP A 91 18.89 -10.95 -5.59
C ASP A 91 17.74 -11.68 -4.87
N ALA A 92 18.08 -12.54 -3.92
CA ALA A 92 17.12 -13.34 -3.19
C ALA A 92 16.27 -12.53 -2.19
N ASP A 93 16.84 -11.47 -1.61
CA ASP A 93 16.15 -10.59 -0.66
C ASP A 93 15.08 -9.73 -1.36
N PHE A 94 15.30 -9.40 -2.64
CA PHE A 94 14.37 -8.63 -3.47
C PHE A 94 13.53 -9.49 -4.43
N SER A 95 13.89 -10.76 -4.62
CA SER A 95 13.25 -11.70 -5.56
C SER A 95 13.18 -11.19 -7.00
N GLU A 96 14.19 -10.42 -7.43
CA GLU A 96 14.27 -9.82 -8.77
C GLU A 96 15.72 -9.70 -9.27
N PHE A 97 15.89 -9.38 -10.54
CA PHE A 97 17.19 -9.09 -11.14
C PHE A 97 17.51 -7.59 -10.96
N ILE A 98 18.65 -7.29 -10.34
CA ILE A 98 19.11 -5.94 -10.01
C ILE A 98 20.33 -5.61 -10.86
N ASP A 99 20.40 -4.39 -11.38
CA ASP A 99 21.56 -3.91 -12.14
C ASP A 99 22.82 -3.88 -11.25
N VAL A 100 23.91 -4.46 -11.74
CA VAL A 100 25.15 -4.66 -11.01
C VAL A 100 26.36 -4.25 -11.84
N ASP A 101 27.40 -3.79 -11.14
CA ASP A 101 28.68 -3.45 -11.75
C ASP A 101 29.38 -4.70 -12.33
N PRO A 102 30.15 -4.56 -13.44
CA PRO A 102 30.98 -5.64 -13.99
C PRO A 102 31.96 -6.30 -13.01
N ASN A 103 32.23 -5.69 -11.85
CA ASN A 103 33.09 -6.22 -10.79
C ASN A 103 32.32 -6.79 -9.58
N VAL A 104 31.01 -7.06 -9.71
CA VAL A 104 30.21 -7.64 -8.63
C VAL A 104 30.75 -9.00 -8.19
N CYS A 105 30.72 -9.27 -6.87
CA CYS A 105 31.08 -10.58 -6.33
C CYS A 105 30.10 -11.66 -6.81
N ILE A 106 30.64 -12.84 -7.15
CA ILE A 106 29.87 -14.00 -7.61
C ILE A 106 29.96 -15.16 -6.62
N SER A 107 28.94 -15.99 -6.62
CA SER A 107 28.84 -17.22 -5.83
C SER A 107 28.18 -18.31 -6.67
N ASP A 108 28.37 -19.57 -6.25
CA ASP A 108 27.80 -20.71 -6.95
C ASP A 108 26.28 -20.60 -7.07
N LEU A 109 25.76 -20.85 -8.27
CA LEU A 109 24.34 -20.79 -8.66
C LEU A 109 23.73 -19.39 -8.73
N ASP A 110 24.54 -18.34 -8.67
CA ASP A 110 24.08 -16.97 -8.98
C ASP A 110 23.47 -16.93 -10.40
N LYS A 111 22.44 -16.09 -10.55
CA LYS A 111 21.72 -15.93 -11.82
C LYS A 111 21.96 -14.53 -12.36
N PHE A 112 22.32 -14.45 -13.64
CA PHE A 112 22.57 -13.19 -14.33
C PHE A 112 21.69 -13.01 -15.57
N GLN A 113 21.34 -11.77 -15.87
CA GLN A 113 20.83 -11.34 -17.17
C GLN A 113 21.81 -10.34 -17.79
N ILE A 114 22.25 -10.59 -19.02
CA ILE A 114 23.27 -9.80 -19.72
C ILE A 114 22.64 -9.25 -20.98
N TYR A 115 22.56 -7.93 -21.12
CA TYR A 115 22.00 -7.26 -22.29
C TYR A 115 23.13 -6.73 -23.18
N LEU A 116 23.08 -7.02 -24.48
CA LEU A 116 24.09 -6.62 -25.47
C LEU A 116 23.54 -5.57 -26.46
N CYS A 117 24.37 -4.59 -26.82
CA CYS A 117 24.10 -3.58 -27.86
C CYS A 117 25.21 -3.52 -28.93
N GLU A 118 24.90 -2.97 -30.12
CA GLU A 118 25.83 -2.92 -31.27
C GLU A 118 26.92 -1.86 -31.05
N SER A 119 28.18 -2.21 -31.31
CA SER A 119 29.32 -1.29 -31.16
C SER A 119 29.32 -0.23 -32.27
N THR A 120 28.95 1.02 -31.96
CA THR A 120 29.23 2.16 -32.85
C THR A 120 30.66 2.63 -32.63
N ASN A 121 31.56 2.34 -33.57
CA ASN A 121 32.93 2.85 -33.56
C ASN A 121 32.93 4.39 -33.62
N SER A 122 33.31 5.05 -32.52
CA SER A 122 33.74 6.46 -32.53
C SER A 122 34.91 6.62 -31.57
N GLN A 123 36.09 6.83 -32.12
CA GLN A 123 37.32 7.15 -31.39
C GLN A 123 37.38 8.64 -31.01
N ALA A 124 37.85 8.85 -29.78
CA ALA A 124 38.86 9.83 -29.36
C ALA A 124 38.47 11.29 -29.00
N ASP A 125 39.03 11.66 -27.84
CA ASP A 125 39.47 12.98 -27.34
C ASP A 125 38.40 13.96 -26.82
N ASN A 126 38.57 14.69 -25.71
CA ASN A 126 39.77 15.00 -24.91
C ASN A 126 39.39 15.40 -23.46
N ALA A 127 40.38 15.35 -22.58
CA ALA A 127 40.33 15.79 -21.18
C ALA A 127 39.97 17.28 -21.02
N MET A 128 39.22 17.62 -19.96
CA MET A 128 39.32 18.94 -19.35
C MET A 128 38.95 18.90 -17.86
N ALA A 129 39.89 19.31 -17.04
CA ALA A 129 39.74 19.50 -15.60
C ALA A 129 38.98 20.79 -15.27
N CYS A 130 38.50 20.82 -14.02
CA CYS A 130 38.19 21.97 -13.14
C CYS A 130 37.08 22.96 -13.53
N HIS A 131 36.04 23.05 -12.68
CA HIS A 131 35.87 24.16 -11.74
C HIS A 131 34.81 23.82 -10.67
N VAL A 132 35.20 23.90 -9.38
CA VAL A 132 34.28 23.87 -8.25
C VAL A 132 33.70 25.27 -8.09
N GLN A 133 32.38 25.42 -8.25
CA GLN A 133 31.65 26.59 -7.78
C GLN A 133 30.74 26.17 -6.63
N GLN A 134 31.10 26.62 -5.43
CA GLN A 134 30.19 26.67 -4.30
C GLN A 134 29.14 27.77 -4.55
N PRO A 135 27.88 27.55 -4.14
CA PRO A 135 27.06 28.61 -3.61
C PRO A 135 26.96 28.54 -2.09
N ASN A 136 26.76 29.73 -1.53
CA ASN A 136 26.78 30.18 -0.15
C ASN A 136 25.77 29.46 0.78
N PRO A 137 25.97 29.49 2.11
CA PRO A 137 25.19 28.73 3.08
C PRO A 137 23.96 29.53 3.53
N GLU A 138 22.77 29.11 3.12
CA GLU A 138 21.52 29.59 3.71
C GLU A 138 20.66 28.39 4.15
N GLN A 139 20.69 28.17 5.46
CA GLN A 139 19.65 27.60 6.31
C GLN A 139 18.92 26.36 5.75
N THR A 140 19.49 25.18 5.95
CA THR A 140 18.77 23.92 5.68
C THR A 140 18.74 23.03 6.92
N THR A 141 17.53 22.73 7.37
CA THR A 141 17.19 21.42 7.93
C THR A 141 17.46 20.37 6.85
N GLY A 142 18.73 20.02 6.65
CA GLY A 142 19.21 19.23 5.51
C GLY A 142 19.30 17.73 5.79
N LEU A 143 19.24 16.94 4.72
CA LEU A 143 19.48 15.50 4.71
C LEU A 143 20.91 15.14 5.17
N GLU A 144 21.86 16.03 4.93
CA GLU A 144 23.28 15.87 5.27
C GLU A 144 23.53 15.71 6.78
N PRO A 145 23.02 16.59 7.67
CA PRO A 145 23.05 16.36 9.13
C PRO A 145 22.48 15.00 9.57
N LEU A 146 21.42 14.53 8.91
CA LEU A 146 20.80 13.24 9.23
C LEU A 146 21.72 12.08 8.85
N ILE A 147 22.32 12.13 7.66
CA ILE A 147 23.29 11.13 7.18
C ILE A 147 24.53 11.16 8.07
N GLN A 148 25.06 12.33 8.40
CA GLN A 148 26.23 12.48 9.29
C GLN A 148 25.97 11.84 10.67
N LYS A 149 24.75 11.99 11.19
CA LYS A 149 24.38 11.47 12.51
C LYS A 149 24.10 9.96 12.50
N LYS A 150 23.40 9.45 11.49
CA LYS A 150 22.86 8.07 11.48
C LYS A 150 23.60 7.10 10.54
N LEU A 151 24.45 7.61 9.65
CA LEU A 151 25.24 6.82 8.69
C LEU A 151 26.61 7.49 8.39
N PRO A 152 27.45 7.77 9.41
CA PRO A 152 28.74 8.43 9.19
C PRO A 152 29.72 7.62 8.34
N GLU A 153 29.59 6.28 8.32
CA GLU A 153 30.48 5.41 7.55
C GLU A 153 30.46 5.69 6.04
N ILE A 154 29.38 6.28 5.51
CA ILE A 154 29.28 6.60 4.09
C ILE A 154 30.33 7.64 3.68
N PHE A 155 30.60 8.64 4.52
CA PHE A 155 31.56 9.68 4.22
C PHE A 155 32.99 9.17 4.32
N GLU A 156 33.26 8.23 5.23
CA GLU A 156 34.55 7.55 5.29
C GLU A 156 34.77 6.63 4.08
N GLU A 157 33.75 5.88 3.64
CA GLU A 157 33.83 5.08 2.41
C GLU A 157 34.12 5.95 1.19
N ILE A 158 33.45 7.10 1.07
CA ILE A 158 33.69 8.03 -0.03
C ILE A 158 35.09 8.64 0.05
N ARG A 159 35.55 9.00 1.26
CA ARG A 159 36.88 9.59 1.46
C ARG A 159 38.00 8.61 1.12
N ILE A 160 37.84 7.32 1.44
CA ILE A 160 38.86 6.28 1.24
C ILE A 160 38.79 5.70 -0.17
N ASN A 161 37.60 5.34 -0.63
CA ASN A 161 37.40 4.55 -1.86
C ASN A 161 36.84 5.38 -3.03
N GLY A 162 36.34 6.59 -2.79
CA GLY A 162 35.66 7.41 -3.80
C GLY A 162 34.26 6.91 -4.19
N ILE A 163 33.87 5.73 -3.73
CA ILE A 163 32.61 5.05 -4.04
C ILE A 163 31.93 4.53 -2.76
N VAL A 164 30.61 4.38 -2.82
CA VAL A 164 29.82 3.82 -1.73
C VAL A 164 29.53 2.35 -2.00
N SER A 165 29.78 1.49 -1.02
CA SER A 165 29.47 0.07 -1.11
C SER A 165 27.96 -0.18 -1.26
N GLU A 166 27.58 -1.31 -1.85
CA GLU A 166 26.18 -1.71 -1.96
C GLU A 166 25.46 -1.77 -0.60
N LYS A 167 26.12 -2.36 0.40
CA LYS A 167 25.59 -2.45 1.77
C LYS A 167 25.29 -1.06 2.36
N THR A 168 26.16 -0.08 2.11
CA THR A 168 26.01 1.29 2.61
C THR A 168 24.97 2.08 1.80
N ARG A 169 24.87 1.85 0.48
CA ARG A 169 23.77 2.39 -0.36
C ARG A 169 22.40 1.91 0.13
N LEU A 170 22.27 0.63 0.48
CA LEU A 170 21.02 0.08 1.03
C LEU A 170 20.64 0.72 2.37
N LYS A 171 21.62 0.94 3.26
CA LYS A 171 21.40 1.65 4.53
C LYS A 171 20.97 3.10 4.29
N LEU A 172 21.59 3.79 3.34
CA LEU A 172 21.22 5.15 2.95
C LEU A 172 19.76 5.20 2.50
N VAL A 173 19.36 4.35 1.53
CA VAL A 173 17.96 4.29 1.06
C VAL A 173 16.98 4.01 2.19
N LYS A 174 17.30 3.08 3.10
CA LYS A 174 16.47 2.80 4.29
C LYS A 174 16.33 4.03 5.19
N LEU A 175 17.43 4.75 5.44
CA LEU A 175 17.47 5.92 6.29
C LEU A 175 16.62 7.07 5.71
N VAL A 176 16.87 7.42 4.46
CA VAL A 176 16.21 8.57 3.81
C VAL A 176 14.73 8.30 3.55
N VAL A 177 14.33 7.07 3.24
CA VAL A 177 12.91 6.71 3.13
C VAL A 177 12.23 6.70 4.49
N SER A 178 12.93 6.31 5.57
CA SER A 178 12.38 6.40 6.92
C SER A 178 12.06 7.85 7.29
N ASP A 179 12.98 8.77 7.00
CA ASP A 179 12.79 10.20 7.22
C ASP A 179 11.69 10.80 6.32
N LEU A 180 11.61 10.35 5.06
CA LEU A 180 10.53 10.74 4.14
C LEU A 180 9.16 10.30 4.68
N VAL A 181 9.06 9.08 5.22
CA VAL A 181 7.83 8.54 5.80
C VAL A 181 7.46 9.26 7.11
N GLU A 182 8.45 9.64 7.92
CA GLU A 182 8.23 10.40 9.14
C GLU A 182 7.67 11.81 8.84
N ARG A 183 8.10 12.42 7.74
CA ARG A 183 7.64 13.76 7.32
C ARG A 183 6.33 13.76 6.54
N HIS A 184 6.15 12.81 5.61
CA HIS A 184 5.06 12.82 4.62
C HIS A 184 4.12 11.61 4.71
N GLY A 185 4.31 10.75 5.70
CA GLY A 185 3.56 9.50 5.86
C GLY A 185 3.96 8.43 4.84
N PHE A 186 3.22 7.31 4.82
CA PHE A 186 3.59 6.14 4.00
C PHE A 186 3.38 6.31 2.48
N TYR A 187 2.77 7.42 2.05
CA TYR A 187 2.39 7.67 0.66
C TYR A 187 2.83 9.07 0.20
N PRO A 188 4.14 9.32 0.14
CA PRO A 188 4.67 10.58 -0.35
C PRO A 188 4.32 10.80 -1.82
N SER A 189 4.17 12.06 -2.22
CA SER A 189 3.86 12.47 -3.59
C SER A 189 5.03 12.20 -4.56
N SER A 190 4.77 12.31 -5.87
CA SER A 190 5.85 12.16 -6.86
C SER A 190 6.88 13.28 -6.72
N ASP A 191 6.44 14.50 -6.42
CA ASP A 191 7.32 15.67 -6.30
C ASP A 191 8.21 15.57 -5.05
N GLU A 192 7.69 15.06 -3.94
CA GLU A 192 8.49 14.76 -2.73
C GLU A 192 9.57 13.71 -2.98
N LYS A 193 9.27 12.66 -3.76
CA LYS A 193 10.25 11.62 -4.12
C LYS A 193 11.32 12.15 -5.05
N VAL A 194 10.95 12.99 -6.03
CA VAL A 194 11.91 13.69 -6.91
C VAL A 194 12.82 14.61 -6.10
N ALA A 195 12.25 15.40 -5.20
CA ALA A 195 13.02 16.29 -4.33
C ALA A 195 14.01 15.51 -3.45
N LEU A 196 13.59 14.38 -2.88
CA LEU A 196 14.48 13.51 -2.11
C LEU A 196 15.58 12.90 -2.98
N ALA A 197 15.23 12.37 -4.15
CA ALA A 197 16.18 11.77 -5.08
C ALA A 197 17.26 12.78 -5.52
N GLY A 198 16.84 14.02 -5.83
CA GLY A 198 17.73 15.14 -6.10
C GLY A 198 18.64 15.46 -4.92
N THR A 199 18.09 15.53 -3.70
CA THR A 199 18.88 15.82 -2.49
C THR A 199 19.94 14.74 -2.23
N ILE A 200 19.61 13.45 -2.45
CA ILE A 200 20.57 12.34 -2.29
C ILE A 200 21.79 12.52 -3.18
N ILE A 201 21.59 12.80 -4.48
CA ILE A 201 22.70 12.96 -5.41
C ILE A 201 23.49 14.26 -5.17
N THR A 202 22.88 15.27 -4.55
CA THR A 202 23.60 16.48 -4.13
C THR A 202 24.47 16.21 -2.90
N THR A 203 23.95 15.49 -1.89
CA THR A 203 24.69 15.17 -0.67
C THR A 203 25.75 14.08 -0.89
N VAL A 204 25.49 13.13 -1.80
CA VAL A 204 26.40 12.03 -2.13
C VAL A 204 26.64 11.97 -3.64
N PRO A 205 27.50 12.87 -4.19
CA PRO A 205 27.66 13.04 -5.64
C PRO A 205 28.12 11.79 -6.40
N CYS A 206 28.86 10.89 -5.76
CA CYS A 206 29.30 9.63 -6.38
C CYS A 206 28.15 8.64 -6.66
N LEU A 207 26.94 8.90 -6.17
CA LEU A 207 25.73 8.14 -6.51
C LEU A 207 24.97 8.70 -7.70
N LYS A 208 25.39 9.84 -8.27
CA LYS A 208 24.77 10.39 -9.47
C LYS A 208 25.13 9.53 -10.69
N VAL A 209 24.12 9.01 -11.38
CA VAL A 209 24.31 8.18 -12.58
C VAL A 209 23.55 8.79 -13.75
N GLN A 210 24.27 9.33 -14.73
CA GLN A 210 23.69 9.83 -15.98
C GLN A 210 24.04 8.90 -17.13
N VAL A 211 23.04 8.46 -17.88
CA VAL A 211 23.24 7.63 -19.09
C VAL A 211 23.36 8.56 -20.29
N ASP A 212 24.46 8.47 -21.04
CA ASP A 212 24.76 9.29 -22.23
C ASP A 212 24.62 10.81 -22.04
N GLY A 213 24.88 11.30 -20.82
CA GLY A 213 24.74 12.73 -20.49
C GLY A 213 23.29 13.23 -20.47
N LYS A 214 22.29 12.34 -20.55
CA LYS A 214 20.87 12.67 -20.46
C LYS A 214 20.35 12.42 -19.04
N GLY A 215 19.32 13.17 -18.66
CA GLY A 215 18.72 13.11 -17.33
C GLY A 215 19.49 13.91 -16.26
N GLN A 216 18.92 13.99 -15.07
CA GLN A 216 19.49 14.71 -13.93
C GLN A 216 20.40 13.82 -13.07
N GLY A 217 20.32 12.51 -13.25
CA GLY A 217 21.18 11.50 -12.65
C GLY A 217 20.68 10.92 -11.33
N PHE A 218 19.42 11.19 -10.97
CA PHE A 218 18.75 10.66 -9.78
C PHE A 218 17.68 9.60 -10.12
N GLU A 219 17.43 9.35 -11.41
CA GLU A 219 16.29 8.58 -11.91
C GLU A 219 16.28 7.13 -11.39
N HIS A 220 17.45 6.57 -11.06
CA HIS A 220 17.57 5.26 -10.43
C HIS A 220 17.09 5.23 -8.96
N PHE A 221 17.10 6.36 -8.25
CA PHE A 221 16.46 6.50 -6.94
C PHE A 221 14.96 6.68 -7.09
N TYR A 222 14.52 7.53 -8.02
CA TYR A 222 13.11 7.67 -8.39
C TYR A 222 12.97 8.29 -9.80
N ASP A 223 12.30 7.56 -10.69
CA ASP A 223 11.89 8.06 -11.99
C ASP A 223 10.40 8.45 -11.96
N PRO A 224 10.05 9.75 -12.11
CA PRO A 224 8.67 10.20 -12.11
C PRO A 224 7.87 9.73 -13.33
N SER A 225 8.51 9.30 -14.42
CA SER A 225 7.81 8.85 -15.64
C SER A 225 7.31 7.42 -15.49
N SER A 226 8.12 6.54 -14.90
CA SER A 226 7.79 5.13 -14.68
C SER A 226 7.25 4.82 -13.28
N HIS A 227 7.35 5.77 -12.34
CA HIS A 227 7.07 5.55 -10.92
C HIS A 227 7.85 4.34 -10.35
N THR A 228 9.13 4.25 -10.69
CA THR A 228 10.04 3.19 -10.22
C THR A 228 11.32 3.79 -9.62
N GLY A 229 12.18 2.95 -9.05
CA GLY A 229 13.44 3.36 -8.41
C GLY A 229 13.54 2.93 -6.95
N PHE A 230 14.74 3.02 -6.38
CA PHE A 230 15.04 2.51 -5.03
C PHE A 230 14.13 3.08 -3.93
N LEU A 231 13.75 4.35 -4.04
CA LEU A 231 12.85 4.99 -3.07
C LEU A 231 11.44 4.39 -3.15
N GLU A 232 10.91 4.23 -4.36
CA GLU A 232 9.56 3.68 -4.57
C GLU A 232 9.50 2.20 -4.17
N ILE A 233 10.53 1.41 -4.51
CA ILE A 233 10.63 0.00 -4.13
C ILE A 233 10.61 -0.15 -2.60
N ARG A 234 11.40 0.66 -1.90
CA ARG A 234 11.43 0.64 -0.43
C ARG A 234 10.08 1.05 0.15
N LEU A 235 9.43 2.09 -0.38
CA LEU A 235 8.10 2.53 0.03
C LEU A 235 7.04 1.44 -0.17
N ARG A 236 7.00 0.77 -1.32
CA ARG A 236 6.11 -0.39 -1.55
C ARG A 236 6.34 -1.48 -0.51
N ASN A 237 7.59 -1.79 -0.18
CA ASN A 237 7.92 -2.79 0.83
C ASN A 237 7.46 -2.38 2.25
N ILE A 238 7.49 -1.09 2.59
CA ILE A 238 6.89 -0.58 3.83
C ILE A 238 5.37 -0.80 3.77
N ARG A 239 4.72 -0.35 2.69
CA ARG A 239 3.25 -0.44 2.50
C ARG A 239 2.71 -1.87 2.58
N ARG A 240 3.48 -2.85 2.09
CA ARG A 240 3.15 -4.29 2.22
C ARG A 240 3.02 -4.75 3.67
N LYS A 241 3.80 -4.18 4.59
CA LYS A 241 3.85 -4.56 6.01
C LYS A 241 3.02 -3.65 6.92
N LEU A 242 2.32 -2.66 6.36
CA LEU A 242 1.46 -1.79 7.15
C LEU A 242 0.27 -2.54 7.74
N GLU A 243 -0.12 -2.13 8.94
CA GLU A 243 -1.40 -2.49 9.55
C GLU A 243 -2.57 -1.87 8.77
N GLU A 244 -3.76 -2.46 8.92
CA GLU A 244 -4.97 -2.11 8.17
C GLU A 244 -5.37 -0.63 8.32
N ASP A 245 -5.15 -0.07 9.51
CA ASP A 245 -5.43 1.33 9.88
C ASP A 245 -4.38 2.32 9.33
N GLN A 246 -3.14 1.87 9.12
CA GLN A 246 -2.05 2.68 8.58
C GLN A 246 -2.04 2.74 7.04
N ARG A 247 -2.78 1.85 6.37
CA ARG A 247 -2.90 1.86 4.91
C ARG A 247 -3.90 2.92 4.45
N ARG A 248 -3.48 3.77 3.51
CA ARG A 248 -4.39 4.64 2.72
C ARG A 248 -5.45 3.80 1.99
N TYR A 249 -5.13 2.56 1.67
CA TYR A 249 -5.95 1.61 0.94
C TYR A 249 -6.18 0.36 1.80
N ARG A 250 -7.36 0.25 2.42
CA ARG A 250 -7.72 -0.92 3.26
C ARG A 250 -7.87 -2.15 2.38
N LYS A 251 -7.48 -3.32 2.88
CA LYS A 251 -7.80 -4.58 2.21
C LYS A 251 -9.23 -4.93 2.57
N HIS A 252 -10.10 -5.10 1.57
CA HIS A 252 -11.35 -5.79 1.84
C HIS A 252 -11.00 -7.26 2.13
N LYS A 253 -11.30 -7.75 3.35
CA LYS A 253 -10.92 -9.08 3.80
C LYS A 253 -11.77 -10.12 3.08
N ARG A 254 -11.21 -10.77 2.03
CA ARG A 254 -11.82 -11.97 1.44
C ARG A 254 -10.82 -13.10 1.19
N ARG A 255 -11.41 -14.30 1.26
CA ARG A 255 -10.82 -15.65 1.28
C ARG A 255 -9.97 -15.88 0.02
N ARG A 256 -8.72 -16.29 0.23
CA ARG A 256 -7.85 -16.80 -0.84
C ARG A 256 -8.42 -18.13 -1.32
N GLU A 257 -8.81 -18.23 -2.58
CA GLU A 257 -8.80 -19.50 -3.28
C GLU A 257 -7.39 -19.70 -3.86
N VAL A 258 -6.62 -20.57 -3.22
CA VAL A 258 -5.29 -20.97 -3.66
C VAL A 258 -5.43 -22.29 -4.41
N GLY A 259 -4.86 -22.34 -5.60
CA GLY A 259 -4.43 -23.60 -6.19
C GLY A 259 -4.08 -23.44 -7.66
N GLN A 260 -2.82 -23.09 -7.99
CA GLN A 260 -2.31 -23.26 -9.35
C GLN A 260 -0.82 -23.66 -9.38
N ASN A 261 -0.48 -24.46 -10.40
CA ASN A 261 0.81 -25.11 -10.64
C ASN A 261 1.81 -24.19 -11.39
N PRO A 262 3.12 -24.25 -11.10
CA PRO A 262 4.12 -23.26 -11.52
C PRO A 262 4.49 -23.25 -13.03
N VAL A 263 4.06 -24.22 -13.84
CA VAL A 263 4.42 -24.29 -15.27
C VAL A 263 3.43 -23.54 -16.16
N GLN A 264 2.18 -23.35 -15.71
CA GLN A 264 1.14 -22.63 -16.44
C GLN A 264 1.28 -21.09 -16.28
N GLU A 265 1.89 -20.62 -15.19
CA GLU A 265 1.98 -19.20 -14.81
C GLU A 265 2.82 -18.35 -15.77
N VAL A 266 3.90 -18.90 -16.35
CA VAL A 266 4.84 -18.11 -17.16
C VAL A 266 4.24 -17.74 -18.53
N GLN A 267 3.52 -18.67 -19.17
CA GLN A 267 2.83 -18.40 -20.45
C GLN A 267 1.63 -17.47 -20.25
N ASP A 268 0.85 -17.72 -19.19
CA ASP A 268 -0.34 -16.93 -18.86
C ASP A 268 0.03 -15.47 -18.50
N ALA A 269 1.19 -15.25 -17.87
CA ALA A 269 1.71 -13.92 -17.57
C ALA A 269 2.09 -13.13 -18.84
N ASN A 270 2.71 -13.77 -19.84
CA ASN A 270 3.06 -13.10 -21.09
C ASN A 270 1.81 -12.74 -21.90
N ASP A 271 0.88 -13.68 -22.06
CA ASP A 271 -0.39 -13.47 -22.76
C ASP A 271 -1.23 -12.38 -22.07
N THR A 272 -1.22 -12.35 -20.73
CA THR A 272 -1.87 -11.31 -19.94
C THR A 272 -1.26 -9.93 -20.21
N ARG A 273 0.07 -9.81 -20.24
CA ARG A 273 0.75 -8.54 -20.51
C ARG A 273 0.46 -8.03 -21.92
N GLU A 274 0.41 -8.92 -22.91
CA GLU A 274 0.02 -8.58 -24.28
C GLU A 274 -1.41 -8.05 -24.37
N LEU A 275 -2.37 -8.69 -23.67
CA LEU A 275 -3.76 -8.24 -23.59
C LEU A 275 -3.88 -6.86 -22.94
N ILE A 276 -3.18 -6.62 -21.82
CA ILE A 276 -3.17 -5.30 -21.16
C ILE A 276 -2.65 -4.24 -22.13
N ASN A 277 -1.52 -4.50 -22.79
CA ASN A 277 -0.93 -3.58 -23.76
C ASN A 277 -1.84 -3.34 -24.97
N LEU A 278 -2.57 -4.36 -25.44
CA LEU A 278 -3.56 -4.20 -26.50
C LEU A 278 -4.70 -3.27 -26.04
N MET A 279 -5.26 -3.50 -24.85
CA MET A 279 -6.34 -2.65 -24.31
C MET A 279 -5.92 -1.20 -24.10
N LYS A 280 -4.67 -0.96 -23.68
CA LYS A 280 -4.11 0.40 -23.57
C LYS A 280 -4.16 1.14 -24.92
N ARG A 281 -3.83 0.45 -26.02
CA ARG A 281 -3.81 0.99 -27.39
C ARG A 281 -5.19 1.13 -28.04
N LEU A 282 -6.16 0.29 -27.67
CA LEU A 282 -7.51 0.36 -28.23
C LEU A 282 -8.23 1.61 -27.74
N ARG A 283 -8.75 2.42 -28.68
CA ARG A 283 -9.63 3.55 -28.35
C ARG A 283 -11.03 3.05 -28.01
N PRO A 284 -11.71 3.66 -27.03
CA PRO A 284 -13.13 3.41 -26.77
C PRO A 284 -13.95 3.80 -28.00
N SER A 285 -14.44 2.80 -28.71
CA SER A 285 -15.35 2.96 -29.85
C SER A 285 -16.34 1.80 -29.83
N ALA A 286 -17.47 1.93 -30.52
CA ALA A 286 -18.46 0.86 -30.61
C ALA A 286 -17.86 -0.47 -31.11
N GLU A 287 -16.93 -0.39 -32.07
CA GLU A 287 -16.25 -1.54 -32.67
C GLU A 287 -15.25 -2.22 -31.71
N ASN A 288 -14.54 -1.42 -30.90
CA ASN A 288 -13.55 -1.93 -29.94
C ASN A 288 -14.14 -2.34 -28.59
N LEU A 289 -15.35 -1.89 -28.26
CA LEU A 289 -15.92 -2.02 -26.92
C LEU A 289 -16.02 -3.48 -26.47
N ALA A 290 -16.40 -4.39 -27.36
CA ALA A 290 -16.47 -5.82 -27.07
C ALA A 290 -15.09 -6.40 -26.74
N SER A 291 -14.07 -6.06 -27.54
CA SER A 291 -12.68 -6.49 -27.34
C SER A 291 -12.09 -5.94 -26.04
N ILE A 292 -12.37 -4.66 -25.73
CA ILE A 292 -11.94 -4.04 -24.47
C ILE A 292 -12.60 -4.74 -23.29
N LYS A 293 -13.92 -4.93 -23.29
CA LYS A 293 -14.64 -5.63 -22.21
C LYS A 293 -14.12 -7.06 -22.01
N SER A 294 -13.88 -7.79 -23.11
CA SER A 294 -13.32 -9.14 -23.07
C SER A 294 -11.90 -9.15 -22.48
N GLY A 295 -11.04 -8.21 -22.89
CA GLY A 295 -9.70 -8.07 -22.32
C GLY A 295 -9.73 -7.72 -20.82
N MET A 296 -10.66 -6.84 -20.41
CA MET A 296 -10.83 -6.47 -19.00
C MET A 296 -11.26 -7.66 -18.15
N GLN A 297 -12.13 -8.52 -18.70
CA GLN A 297 -12.56 -9.76 -18.05
C GLN A 297 -11.42 -10.78 -17.97
N ARG A 298 -10.68 -11.00 -19.06
CA ARG A 298 -9.56 -11.98 -19.09
C ARG A 298 -8.42 -11.61 -18.15
N THR A 299 -8.17 -10.31 -17.98
CA THR A 299 -7.10 -9.79 -17.11
C THR A 299 -7.56 -9.58 -15.66
N PHE A 300 -8.81 -9.92 -15.32
CA PHE A 300 -9.39 -9.71 -14.00
C PHE A 300 -8.54 -10.31 -12.87
N THR A 301 -8.23 -11.60 -12.94
CA THR A 301 -7.50 -12.31 -11.88
C THR A 301 -6.10 -11.73 -11.66
N HIS A 302 -5.38 -11.45 -12.74
CA HIS A 302 -4.07 -10.80 -12.67
C HIS A 302 -4.17 -9.41 -12.03
N ARG A 303 -5.11 -8.58 -12.48
CA ARG A 303 -5.35 -7.26 -11.90
C ARG A 303 -5.70 -7.35 -10.41
N ARG A 304 -6.52 -8.33 -10.02
CA ARG A 304 -6.88 -8.52 -8.61
C ARG A 304 -5.70 -8.92 -7.76
N SER A 305 -4.92 -9.90 -8.23
CA SER A 305 -3.68 -10.29 -7.56
C SER A 305 -2.73 -9.10 -7.40
N TRP A 306 -2.52 -8.32 -8.46
CA TRP A 306 -1.68 -7.13 -8.44
C TRP A 306 -2.17 -6.08 -7.43
N ILE A 307 -3.44 -5.71 -7.46
CA ILE A 307 -3.99 -4.70 -6.56
C ILE A 307 -3.93 -5.16 -5.09
N SER A 308 -4.29 -6.43 -4.82
CA SER A 308 -4.31 -6.96 -3.46
C SER A 308 -2.92 -7.22 -2.87
N SER A 309 -1.92 -7.54 -3.71
CA SER A 309 -0.55 -7.84 -3.28
C SER A 309 0.37 -6.62 -3.22
N LEU A 310 0.23 -5.69 -4.16
CA LEU A 310 1.10 -4.52 -4.28
C LEU A 310 0.48 -3.23 -3.73
N SER A 311 -0.84 -3.22 -3.50
CA SER A 311 -1.58 -2.04 -3.02
C SER A 311 -1.23 -0.75 -3.79
N PRO A 312 -1.34 -0.78 -5.13
CA PRO A 312 -1.05 0.38 -5.97
C PRO A 312 -1.99 1.55 -5.66
N THR A 313 -1.58 2.77 -6.00
CA THR A 313 -2.46 3.95 -5.92
C THR A 313 -3.56 3.87 -6.97
N MET A 314 -4.61 4.67 -6.78
CA MET A 314 -5.66 4.80 -7.79
C MET A 314 -5.10 5.27 -9.14
N GLY A 315 -4.16 6.22 -9.14
CA GLY A 315 -3.46 6.67 -10.34
C GLY A 315 -2.68 5.56 -11.03
N GLU A 316 -1.95 4.73 -10.27
CA GLU A 316 -1.22 3.56 -10.82
C GLU A 316 -2.19 2.55 -11.44
N VAL A 317 -3.33 2.29 -10.80
CA VAL A 317 -4.37 1.39 -11.34
C VAL A 317 -4.88 1.90 -12.69
N PHE A 318 -5.15 3.20 -12.81
CA PHE A 318 -5.64 3.78 -14.05
C PHE A 318 -4.55 3.97 -15.11
N GLN A 319 -3.28 4.09 -14.72
CA GLN A 319 -2.17 4.02 -15.68
C GLN A 319 -2.07 2.63 -16.31
N GLU A 320 -2.27 1.57 -15.52
CA GLU A 320 -2.21 0.20 -16.00
C GLU A 320 -3.49 -0.22 -16.75
N TYR A 321 -4.65 0.24 -16.28
CA TYR A 321 -5.97 -0.04 -16.88
C TYR A 321 -6.72 1.26 -17.20
N PRO A 322 -6.25 2.03 -18.21
CA PRO A 322 -6.79 3.37 -18.52
C PRO A 322 -8.24 3.37 -18.98
N ARG A 323 -8.75 2.22 -19.43
CA ARG A 323 -10.13 2.08 -19.90
C ARG A 323 -11.17 2.33 -18.80
N PHE A 324 -10.79 2.21 -17.52
CA PHE A 324 -11.68 2.60 -16.42
C PHE A 324 -12.05 4.09 -16.44
N LEU A 325 -11.18 4.96 -16.97
CA LEU A 325 -11.42 6.41 -16.99
C LEU A 325 -12.45 6.83 -18.04
N ASP A 326 -12.46 6.15 -19.19
CA ASP A 326 -13.29 6.53 -20.34
C ASP A 326 -14.40 5.53 -20.68
N ILE A 327 -14.49 4.42 -19.95
CA ILE A 327 -15.61 3.47 -20.02
C ILE A 327 -16.12 3.17 -18.59
N PRO A 328 -16.92 4.07 -17.98
CA PRO A 328 -17.39 3.91 -16.59
C PRO A 328 -18.14 2.61 -16.32
N ALA A 329 -18.80 2.04 -17.34
CA ALA A 329 -19.45 0.72 -17.23
C ALA A 329 -18.50 -0.43 -16.87
N LEU A 330 -17.18 -0.25 -17.00
CA LEU A 330 -16.20 -1.23 -16.56
C LEU A 330 -16.18 -1.39 -15.04
N PHE A 331 -16.46 -0.32 -14.27
CA PHE A 331 -16.61 -0.43 -12.82
C PHE A 331 -17.76 -1.37 -12.45
N ASP A 332 -18.85 -1.34 -13.21
CA ASP A 332 -20.00 -2.23 -13.00
C ASP A 332 -19.61 -3.69 -13.23
N SER A 333 -19.00 -4.00 -14.37
CA SER A 333 -18.59 -5.38 -14.69
C SER A 333 -17.54 -5.91 -13.72
N GLU A 334 -16.59 -5.06 -13.33
CA GLU A 334 -15.52 -5.43 -12.41
C GLU A 334 -16.07 -5.71 -11.01
N PHE A 335 -16.88 -4.78 -10.48
CA PHE A 335 -17.51 -4.93 -9.18
C PHE A 335 -18.48 -6.10 -9.15
N ASN A 336 -19.25 -6.31 -10.22
CA ASN A 336 -20.17 -7.44 -10.33
C ASN A 336 -19.41 -8.78 -10.30
N THR A 337 -18.23 -8.85 -10.90
CA THR A 337 -17.37 -10.03 -10.84
C THR A 337 -16.77 -10.21 -9.43
N LEU A 338 -16.31 -9.11 -8.80
CA LEU A 338 -15.81 -9.12 -7.42
C LEU A 338 -16.84 -9.60 -6.39
N CYS A 339 -18.12 -9.25 -6.61
CA CYS A 339 -19.20 -9.49 -5.67
C CYS A 339 -20.20 -10.54 -6.16
N GLU A 340 -19.79 -11.46 -7.04
CA GLU A 340 -20.57 -12.63 -7.45
C GLU A 340 -22.00 -12.28 -7.96
N GLY A 341 -22.12 -11.27 -8.81
CA GLY A 341 -23.41 -10.91 -9.42
C GLY A 341 -24.24 -9.87 -8.66
N LYS A 342 -23.70 -9.27 -7.60
CA LYS A 342 -24.41 -8.30 -6.74
C LYS A 342 -24.36 -6.85 -7.24
N GLY A 343 -23.84 -6.61 -8.46
CA GLY A 343 -23.45 -5.27 -8.91
C GLY A 343 -24.60 -4.28 -9.16
N ASP A 344 -25.85 -4.73 -9.22
CA ASP A 344 -27.02 -3.89 -9.46
C ASP A 344 -27.96 -3.77 -8.26
N LEU A 345 -27.63 -4.42 -7.13
CA LEU A 345 -28.50 -4.46 -5.95
C LEU A 345 -28.78 -3.08 -5.37
N PHE A 346 -27.78 -2.19 -5.33
CA PHE A 346 -27.99 -0.82 -4.87
C PHE A 346 -29.02 -0.09 -5.74
N MET A 347 -28.81 -0.06 -7.06
CA MET A 347 -29.73 0.58 -8.00
C MET A 347 -31.15 0.00 -7.90
N ARG A 348 -31.29 -1.32 -7.73
CA ARG A 348 -32.60 -1.98 -7.61
C ARG A 348 -33.31 -1.68 -6.28
N ARG A 349 -32.55 -1.56 -5.18
CA ARG A 349 -33.10 -1.46 -3.82
C ARG A 349 -33.24 -0.03 -3.33
N TRP A 350 -32.42 0.90 -3.81
CA TRP A 350 -32.34 2.26 -3.27
C TRP A 350 -33.71 2.93 -3.24
N GLU A 351 -34.36 3.10 -4.39
CA GLU A 351 -35.66 3.76 -4.45
C GLU A 351 -36.82 2.89 -3.96
N ALA A 352 -36.83 1.61 -4.33
CA ALA A 352 -37.98 0.74 -4.10
C ALA A 352 -38.07 0.21 -2.66
N VAL A 353 -36.96 0.11 -1.95
CA VAL A 353 -36.88 -0.57 -0.64
C VAL A 353 -36.28 0.36 0.42
N ILE A 354 -35.08 0.88 0.16
CA ILE A 354 -34.30 1.61 1.16
C ILE A 354 -34.92 2.98 1.47
N ILE A 355 -35.29 3.77 0.46
CA ILE A 355 -35.91 5.10 0.65
C ILE A 355 -37.17 5.00 1.53
N PRO A 356 -38.18 4.15 1.22
CA PRO A 356 -39.36 4.01 2.06
C PRO A 356 -39.05 3.63 3.51
N GLN A 357 -38.08 2.74 3.72
CA GLN A 357 -37.68 2.30 5.06
C GLN A 357 -36.97 3.43 5.83
N LEU A 358 -36.05 4.15 5.20
CA LEU A 358 -35.39 5.31 5.81
C LEU A 358 -36.40 6.39 6.19
N THR A 359 -37.38 6.67 5.33
CA THR A 359 -38.47 7.61 5.64
C THR A 359 -39.28 7.13 6.85
N ALA A 360 -39.66 5.85 6.91
CA ALA A 360 -40.43 5.31 8.03
C ALA A 360 -39.70 5.39 9.37
N VAL A 361 -38.38 5.19 9.38
CA VAL A 361 -37.54 5.36 10.58
C VAL A 361 -37.39 6.85 10.92
N ALA A 362 -37.10 7.70 9.94
CA ALA A 362 -36.87 9.13 10.16
C ALA A 362 -38.10 9.87 10.72
N VAL A 363 -39.31 9.49 10.32
CA VAL A 363 -40.57 10.07 10.86
C VAL A 363 -40.73 9.79 12.36
N LYS A 364 -40.19 8.66 12.85
CA LYS A 364 -40.23 8.30 14.28
C LYS A 364 -39.19 9.06 15.10
N GLU A 365 -38.16 9.61 14.45
CA GLU A 365 -37.06 10.31 15.09
C GLU A 365 -37.28 11.83 15.16
N LYS A 366 -37.58 12.34 16.36
CA LYS A 366 -37.96 13.74 16.58
C LYS A 366 -36.95 14.77 16.04
N HIS A 367 -35.67 14.42 16.03
CA HIS A 367 -34.59 15.32 15.67
C HIS A 367 -34.34 15.44 14.15
N ILE A 368 -34.93 14.53 13.35
CA ILE A 368 -34.83 14.53 11.88
C ILE A 368 -36.16 14.42 11.14
N ALA A 369 -37.28 14.29 11.85
CA ALA A 369 -38.61 14.25 11.23
C ALA A 369 -38.86 15.43 10.26
N SER A 370 -38.36 16.63 10.58
CA SER A 370 -38.47 17.81 9.71
C SER A 370 -37.74 17.67 8.37
N LEU A 371 -36.71 16.81 8.27
CA LEU A 371 -36.01 16.56 6.99
C LEU A 371 -36.87 15.76 6.01
N THR A 372 -37.87 15.02 6.51
CA THR A 372 -38.83 14.27 5.71
C THR A 372 -39.97 15.13 5.17
N GLU A 373 -40.14 16.36 5.68
CA GLU A 373 -41.17 17.29 5.22
C GLU A 373 -40.87 17.84 3.82
N GLY A 374 -41.91 17.92 2.98
CA GLY A 374 -41.80 18.47 1.63
C GLY A 374 -40.93 17.63 0.68
N MET A 375 -40.77 16.33 0.97
CA MET A 375 -40.16 15.39 0.02
C MET A 375 -41.03 15.15 -1.21
N ASP A 376 -42.36 15.32 -1.07
CA ASP A 376 -43.33 15.23 -2.15
C ASP A 376 -43.08 16.36 -3.17
N GLY A 377 -42.75 15.99 -4.41
CA GLY A 377 -42.47 16.94 -5.49
C GLY A 377 -41.00 17.31 -5.68
N LEU A 378 -40.09 16.78 -4.86
CA LEU A 378 -38.66 16.85 -5.16
C LEU A 378 -38.35 16.00 -6.39
N ILE A 379 -37.42 16.48 -7.23
CA ILE A 379 -36.83 15.66 -8.29
C ILE A 379 -35.98 14.54 -7.68
N ASP A 380 -35.75 13.47 -8.45
CA ASP A 380 -35.17 12.23 -7.93
C ASP A 380 -33.77 12.43 -7.31
N ASP A 381 -32.95 13.33 -7.87
CA ASP A 381 -31.62 13.66 -7.31
C ASP A 381 -31.71 14.42 -5.98
N GLU A 382 -32.61 15.41 -5.89
CA GLU A 382 -32.80 16.18 -4.66
C GLU A 382 -33.36 15.28 -3.55
N ARG A 383 -34.27 14.37 -3.92
CA ARG A 383 -34.80 13.33 -3.03
C ARG A 383 -33.70 12.39 -2.56
N SER A 384 -32.88 11.86 -3.48
CA SER A 384 -31.78 10.95 -3.17
C SER A 384 -30.73 11.62 -2.27
N TYR A 385 -30.40 12.89 -2.51
CA TYR A 385 -29.50 13.65 -1.65
C TYR A 385 -30.06 13.80 -0.24
N ARG A 386 -31.34 14.17 -0.09
CA ARG A 386 -31.99 14.24 1.23
C ARG A 386 -31.99 12.90 1.95
N MET A 387 -32.18 11.79 1.23
CA MET A 387 -32.14 10.44 1.80
C MET A 387 -30.74 10.07 2.29
N LEU A 388 -29.68 10.48 1.59
CA LEU A 388 -28.30 10.33 2.08
C LEU A 388 -28.03 11.17 3.33
N GLN A 389 -28.58 12.39 3.40
CA GLN A 389 -28.49 13.22 4.61
C GLN A 389 -29.18 12.55 5.79
N ILE A 390 -30.42 12.09 5.61
CA ILE A 390 -31.20 11.37 6.64
C ILE A 390 -30.48 10.10 7.08
N LEU A 391 -29.93 9.31 6.14
CA LEU A 391 -29.11 8.15 6.45
C LEU A 391 -27.92 8.52 7.35
N THR A 392 -27.24 9.63 7.06
CA THR A 392 -26.10 10.11 7.84
C THR A 392 -26.49 10.49 9.28
N HIS A 393 -27.70 11.00 9.49
CA HIS A 393 -28.22 11.28 10.82
C HIS A 393 -28.61 10.00 11.61
N LEU A 394 -29.12 8.98 10.91
CA LEU A 394 -29.60 7.74 11.52
C LEU A 394 -28.48 6.76 11.91
N LEU A 395 -27.30 6.89 11.31
CA LEU A 395 -26.18 6.01 11.57
C LEU A 395 -25.37 6.46 12.80
N PRO A 396 -24.96 5.53 13.67
CA PRO A 396 -24.14 5.87 14.84
C PRO A 396 -22.80 6.47 14.40
N SER A 397 -22.31 7.45 15.16
CA SER A 397 -20.95 7.95 15.00
C SER A 397 -19.98 6.82 15.41
N ILE A 398 -19.26 6.25 14.45
CA ILE A 398 -18.30 5.19 14.73
C ILE A 398 -17.17 5.79 15.57
N ALA A 399 -16.87 5.21 16.73
CA ALA A 399 -15.87 5.73 17.70
C ALA A 399 -14.48 6.02 17.10
N SER A 400 -14.12 5.36 15.99
CA SER A 400 -12.87 5.60 15.25
C SER A 400 -12.87 6.91 14.45
N SER A 401 -14.03 7.40 14.02
CA SER A 401 -14.20 8.70 13.35
C SER A 401 -14.95 9.65 14.29
N ARG A 402 -14.22 10.50 15.03
CA ARG A 402 -14.81 11.60 15.83
C ARG A 402 -15.44 12.70 14.95
N CYS A 403 -15.99 12.36 13.79
CA CYS A 403 -16.58 13.29 12.84
C CYS A 403 -18.04 13.58 13.21
N SER A 404 -18.39 14.86 13.26
CA SER A 404 -19.77 15.28 13.46
C SER A 404 -20.63 14.93 12.24
N VAL A 405 -21.93 14.73 12.44
CA VAL A 405 -22.90 14.53 11.35
C VAL A 405 -22.83 15.65 10.32
N LYS A 406 -22.65 16.90 10.77
CA LYS A 406 -22.47 18.05 9.88
C LYS A 406 -21.23 17.90 9.00
N SER A 407 -20.12 17.42 9.56
CA SER A 407 -18.91 17.14 8.79
C SER A 407 -19.09 15.98 7.82
N ALA A 408 -19.84 14.94 8.18
CA ALA A 408 -20.14 13.84 7.25
C ALA A 408 -20.97 14.33 6.06
N ILE A 409 -22.01 15.14 6.31
CA ILE A 409 -22.88 15.69 5.26
C ILE A 409 -22.08 16.53 4.24
N THR A 410 -21.09 17.32 4.68
CA THR A 410 -20.26 18.11 3.75
C THR A 410 -19.35 17.26 2.86
N HIS A 411 -19.17 15.97 3.16
CA HIS A 411 -18.35 15.07 2.33
C HIS A 411 -19.19 14.22 1.37
N LEU A 412 -20.53 14.28 1.45
CA LEU A 412 -21.41 13.49 0.58
C LEU A 412 -21.26 13.91 -0.90
N ILE A 413 -21.38 15.21 -1.17
CA ILE A 413 -21.30 15.80 -2.51
C ILE A 413 -20.79 17.24 -2.40
N ASP A 414 -19.78 17.58 -3.20
CA ASP A 414 -19.36 18.96 -3.41
C ASP A 414 -20.13 19.60 -4.57
N PHE A 415 -20.47 20.88 -4.46
CA PHE A 415 -21.14 21.63 -5.52
C PHE A 415 -20.23 22.75 -6.04
N VAL A 416 -20.07 22.80 -7.36
CA VAL A 416 -19.39 23.91 -8.05
C VAL A 416 -20.32 24.53 -9.09
N PRO A 417 -20.18 25.84 -9.41
CA PRO A 417 -21.00 26.48 -10.43
C PRO A 417 -20.84 25.84 -11.82
N THR A 418 -21.89 25.93 -12.64
CA THR A 418 -21.79 25.57 -14.06
C THR A 418 -20.76 26.45 -14.77
N GLY A 419 -19.96 25.87 -15.66
CA GLY A 419 -18.89 26.59 -16.36
C GLY A 419 -17.53 26.60 -15.63
N THR A 420 -17.45 25.98 -14.45
CA THR A 420 -16.16 25.69 -13.79
C THR A 420 -15.27 24.86 -14.72
N SER A 421 -14.01 25.28 -14.88
CA SER A 421 -13.05 24.54 -15.71
C SER A 421 -12.70 23.20 -15.07
N ILE A 422 -12.75 22.13 -15.86
CA ILE A 422 -12.37 20.78 -15.40
C ILE A 422 -10.94 20.77 -14.85
N SER A 423 -10.02 21.50 -15.50
CA SER A 423 -8.62 21.60 -15.08
C SER A 423 -8.45 22.23 -13.70
N SER A 424 -9.39 23.08 -13.27
CA SER A 424 -9.33 23.70 -11.94
C SER A 424 -9.83 22.79 -10.80
N LEU A 425 -10.48 21.67 -11.11
CA LEU A 425 -11.05 20.77 -10.09
C LEU A 425 -9.98 19.93 -9.36
N CYS A 426 -8.80 19.79 -9.97
CA CYS A 426 -7.66 19.08 -9.39
C CYS A 426 -6.50 20.01 -8.96
N THR A 427 -6.66 21.33 -9.09
CA THR A 427 -5.68 22.31 -8.63
C THR A 427 -6.10 22.84 -7.27
N ASP A 428 -5.36 22.51 -6.21
CA ASP A 428 -5.33 23.26 -4.95
C ASP A 428 -3.93 23.17 -4.32
N ASP A 429 -3.46 24.32 -3.83
CA ASP A 429 -2.11 24.65 -3.35
C ASP A 429 -1.79 24.20 -1.90
N SER A 430 -2.67 23.46 -1.22
CA SER A 430 -2.41 23.00 0.16
C SER A 430 -1.92 21.55 0.19
N GLU A 431 -0.61 21.41 0.26
CA GLU A 431 0.20 20.18 0.40
C GLU A 431 -0.01 19.41 1.73
N SER A 432 -1.21 19.37 2.31
CA SER A 432 -1.40 18.70 3.60
C SER A 432 -2.63 17.80 3.59
N HIS A 433 -2.34 16.55 3.27
CA HIS A 433 -3.10 15.32 3.51
C HIS A 433 -3.75 14.65 2.30
N PRO A 434 -3.69 13.31 2.25
CA PRO A 434 -4.34 12.53 1.20
C PRO A 434 -5.86 12.70 1.21
N SER A 435 -6.43 13.28 0.16
CA SER A 435 -7.88 13.27 -0.06
C SER A 435 -8.34 11.97 -0.76
N PRO A 436 -9.30 11.21 -0.21
CA PRO A 436 -9.92 10.08 -0.91
C PRO A 436 -10.78 10.56 -2.08
N PRO A 437 -11.08 9.69 -3.05
CA PRO A 437 -11.98 10.06 -4.14
C PRO A 437 -13.36 10.44 -3.61
N HIS A 438 -13.94 11.51 -4.12
CA HIS A 438 -15.23 12.04 -3.70
C HIS A 438 -16.09 12.44 -4.91
N LEU A 439 -17.39 12.59 -4.65
CA LEU A 439 -18.35 12.99 -5.66
C LEU A 439 -18.50 14.51 -5.71
N LEU A 440 -18.48 15.06 -6.91
CA LEU A 440 -18.67 16.48 -7.17
C LEU A 440 -19.76 16.68 -8.23
N SER A 441 -20.63 17.66 -7.99
CA SER A 441 -21.69 18.11 -8.89
C SER A 441 -21.30 19.46 -9.49
N ILE A 442 -21.16 19.49 -10.82
CA ILE A 442 -21.03 20.73 -11.59
C ILE A 442 -22.45 21.22 -11.88
N GLY A 443 -22.86 22.30 -11.21
CA GLY A 443 -24.24 22.78 -11.16
C GLY A 443 -25.01 22.21 -9.97
N SER A 444 -26.10 22.90 -9.63
CA SER A 444 -27.10 22.50 -8.66
C SER A 444 -28.04 21.43 -9.21
N PHE A 445 -28.84 20.81 -8.33
CA PHE A 445 -29.85 19.83 -8.72
C PHE A 445 -30.90 20.36 -9.72
N ARG A 446 -31.10 21.69 -9.77
CA ARG A 446 -32.09 22.31 -10.66
C ARG A 446 -31.49 22.78 -11.98
N ASP A 447 -30.17 22.69 -12.14
CA ASP A 447 -29.52 23.09 -13.38
C ASP A 447 -29.69 22.02 -14.46
N PRO A 448 -30.12 22.38 -15.68
CA PRO A 448 -30.40 21.42 -16.75
C PRO A 448 -29.15 20.80 -17.37
N ILE A 449 -27.99 21.45 -17.19
CA ILE A 449 -26.68 21.00 -17.69
C ILE A 449 -25.79 20.44 -16.57
N ARG A 450 -26.41 19.99 -15.46
CA ARG A 450 -25.68 19.40 -14.34
C ARG A 450 -24.88 18.19 -14.80
N GLN A 451 -23.68 18.04 -14.23
CA GLN A 451 -22.84 16.87 -14.45
C GLN A 451 -22.23 16.38 -13.14
N TYR A 452 -22.29 15.07 -12.91
CA TYR A 452 -21.58 14.42 -11.81
C TYR A 452 -20.19 13.97 -12.25
N VAL A 453 -19.21 14.15 -11.39
CA VAL A 453 -17.83 13.71 -11.62
C VAL A 453 -17.24 13.14 -10.34
N ILE A 454 -16.42 12.09 -10.45
CA ILE A 454 -15.58 11.62 -9.34
C ILE A 454 -14.22 12.29 -9.45
N ILE A 455 -13.76 12.90 -8.35
CA ILE A 455 -12.48 13.60 -8.29
C ILE A 455 -11.54 12.84 -7.35
N GLY A 456 -10.37 12.45 -7.85
CA GLY A 456 -9.24 12.00 -7.05
C GLY A 456 -8.11 13.03 -7.13
N LYS A 457 -8.10 14.00 -6.21
CA LYS A 457 -7.17 15.14 -6.24
C LYS A 457 -5.70 14.70 -6.26
N ASN A 458 -5.32 13.76 -5.39
CA ASN A 458 -3.93 13.31 -5.27
C ASN A 458 -3.40 12.63 -6.53
N ASP A 459 -4.26 11.88 -7.23
CA ASP A 459 -3.90 11.14 -8.44
C ASP A 459 -4.17 11.95 -9.72
N LYS A 460 -4.68 13.19 -9.58
CA LYS A 460 -5.10 14.09 -10.69
C LYS A 460 -6.07 13.41 -11.65
N VAL A 461 -7.00 12.63 -11.09
CA VAL A 461 -7.98 11.86 -11.84
C VAL A 461 -9.36 12.51 -11.75
N ILE A 462 -10.02 12.61 -12.90
CA ILE A 462 -11.40 13.08 -13.04
C ILE A 462 -12.16 12.05 -13.88
N ILE A 463 -13.24 11.52 -13.34
CA ILE A 463 -14.08 10.53 -14.03
C ILE A 463 -15.46 11.15 -14.25
N PRO A 464 -15.82 11.50 -15.50
CA PRO A 464 -17.15 12.00 -15.80
C PRO A 464 -18.18 10.88 -15.70
N LEU A 465 -19.34 11.20 -15.13
CA LEU A 465 -20.45 10.27 -14.97
C LEU A 465 -21.65 10.75 -15.81
N ASP A 466 -22.34 9.80 -16.41
CA ASP A 466 -23.50 9.98 -17.29
C ASP A 466 -24.84 9.66 -16.60
N GLN A 467 -24.80 9.35 -15.31
CA GLN A 467 -25.95 8.90 -14.53
C GLN A 467 -26.47 10.00 -13.60
N ASP A 468 -27.65 9.76 -13.03
CA ASP A 468 -28.23 10.54 -11.95
C ASP A 468 -27.42 10.41 -10.65
N LEU A 469 -27.84 11.07 -9.58
CA LEU A 469 -27.13 11.04 -8.32
C LEU A 469 -27.01 9.61 -7.76
N THR A 470 -28.08 8.82 -7.87
CA THR A 470 -28.09 7.42 -7.41
C THR A 470 -27.01 6.63 -8.13
N GLY A 471 -26.96 6.71 -9.46
CA GLY A 471 -25.93 6.11 -10.28
C GLY A 471 -24.53 6.65 -9.98
N ALA A 472 -24.41 7.93 -9.63
CA ALA A 472 -23.12 8.50 -9.27
C ALA A 472 -22.57 7.98 -7.94
N VAL A 473 -23.44 7.81 -6.94
CA VAL A 473 -23.10 7.18 -5.66
C VAL A 473 -22.74 5.70 -5.86
N ASP A 474 -23.50 4.98 -6.70
CA ASP A 474 -23.21 3.61 -7.11
C ASP A 474 -21.79 3.50 -7.71
N LYS A 475 -21.44 4.37 -8.64
CA LYS A 475 -20.12 4.40 -9.29
C LYS A 475 -19.00 4.72 -8.32
N LEU A 476 -19.20 5.69 -7.43
CA LEU A 476 -18.21 6.03 -6.40
C LEU A 476 -17.98 4.84 -5.45
N PHE A 477 -19.05 4.19 -4.99
CA PHE A 477 -18.96 2.99 -4.16
C PHE A 477 -18.15 1.87 -4.85
N LYS A 478 -18.48 1.60 -6.11
CA LYS A 478 -17.79 0.58 -6.92
C LYS A 478 -16.32 0.93 -7.13
N LEU A 479 -15.99 2.19 -7.32
CA LEU A 479 -14.60 2.64 -7.45
C LEU A 479 -13.77 2.32 -6.19
N PHE A 480 -14.32 2.52 -4.99
CA PHE A 480 -13.64 2.12 -3.75
C PHE A 480 -13.31 0.63 -3.75
N TRP A 481 -14.21 -0.22 -4.22
CA TRP A 481 -13.98 -1.67 -4.28
C TRP A 481 -13.02 -2.08 -5.40
N VAL A 482 -13.22 -1.56 -6.61
CA VAL A 482 -12.40 -1.87 -7.78
C VAL A 482 -10.95 -1.48 -7.55
N CYS A 483 -10.70 -0.31 -6.99
CA CYS A 483 -9.35 0.13 -6.68
C CYS A 483 -8.86 -0.34 -5.28
N ASN A 484 -9.70 -1.08 -4.54
CA ASN A 484 -9.43 -1.55 -3.17
C ASN A 484 -8.95 -0.41 -2.25
N LEU A 485 -9.73 0.66 -2.21
CA LEU A 485 -9.48 1.89 -1.45
C LEU A 485 -10.23 1.86 -0.12
N ALA A 486 -9.69 2.54 0.90
CA ALA A 486 -10.42 2.75 2.14
C ALA A 486 -11.52 3.80 1.95
N TYR A 487 -12.66 3.63 2.63
CA TYR A 487 -13.68 4.67 2.69
C TYR A 487 -13.18 5.90 3.45
N PRO A 488 -13.62 7.11 3.08
CA PRO A 488 -13.36 8.31 3.87
C PRO A 488 -13.87 8.12 5.31
N PRO A 489 -13.09 8.44 6.35
CA PRO A 489 -13.51 8.29 7.74
C PRO A 489 -14.85 8.98 8.03
N GLN A 490 -15.08 10.14 7.41
CA GLN A 490 -16.30 10.95 7.55
C GLN A 490 -17.55 10.24 7.05
N LEU A 491 -17.42 9.33 6.08
CA LEU A 491 -18.54 8.59 5.50
C LEU A 491 -18.44 7.08 5.76
N SER A 492 -17.55 6.64 6.66
CA SER A 492 -17.31 5.21 6.86
C SER A 492 -18.58 4.46 7.24
N SER A 493 -19.45 5.04 8.07
CA SER A 493 -20.75 4.47 8.43
C SER A 493 -21.71 4.40 7.24
N VAL A 494 -21.76 5.46 6.43
CA VAL A 494 -22.60 5.53 5.22
C VAL A 494 -22.19 4.44 4.23
N PHE A 495 -20.90 4.33 3.90
CA PHE A 495 -20.40 3.29 2.99
C PHE A 495 -20.57 1.88 3.56
N SER A 496 -20.43 1.69 4.88
CA SER A 496 -20.73 0.40 5.53
C SER A 496 -22.21 0.04 5.40
N PHE A 497 -23.12 1.02 5.49
CA PHE A 497 -24.53 0.78 5.21
C PHE A 497 -24.76 0.43 3.74
N LEU A 498 -24.05 1.05 2.80
CA LEU A 498 -24.13 0.68 1.38
C LEU A 498 -23.69 -0.78 1.15
N GLU A 499 -22.68 -1.29 1.86
CA GLU A 499 -22.32 -2.72 1.83
C GLU A 499 -23.53 -3.61 2.19
N TYR A 500 -24.32 -3.22 3.19
CA TYR A 500 -25.57 -3.90 3.52
C TYR A 500 -26.58 -3.85 2.35
N VAL A 501 -26.75 -2.69 1.69
CA VAL A 501 -27.67 -2.56 0.55
C VAL A 501 -27.27 -3.49 -0.59
N TYR A 502 -25.97 -3.60 -0.87
CA TYR A 502 -25.38 -4.52 -1.84
C TYR A 502 -25.36 -6.00 -1.38
N ASN A 503 -25.75 -6.29 -0.14
CA ASN A 503 -25.70 -7.63 0.44
C ASN A 503 -24.28 -8.25 0.37
N ILE A 504 -23.25 -7.47 0.67
CA ILE A 504 -21.86 -7.92 0.72
C ILE A 504 -21.34 -7.92 2.17
N PRO A 505 -20.28 -8.69 2.49
CA PRO A 505 -19.75 -8.75 3.85
C PRO A 505 -19.39 -7.36 4.37
N LEU A 506 -19.83 -7.03 5.59
CA LEU A 506 -19.55 -5.75 6.20
C LEU A 506 -18.07 -5.62 6.51
N SER A 507 -17.50 -4.47 6.16
CA SER A 507 -16.12 -4.10 6.48
C SER A 507 -15.89 -3.82 7.97
N THR A 508 -16.96 -3.68 8.75
CA THR A 508 -16.93 -3.51 10.21
C THR A 508 -17.76 -4.61 10.87
N ASN A 509 -17.28 -5.11 12.02
CA ASN A 509 -18.01 -6.13 12.79
C ASN A 509 -19.26 -5.59 13.50
N ARG A 510 -19.54 -4.27 13.45
CA ARG A 510 -20.67 -3.64 14.12
C ARG A 510 -21.84 -3.47 13.15
N LYS A 511 -22.85 -4.33 13.26
CA LYS A 511 -24.15 -4.12 12.59
C LYS A 511 -24.84 -2.93 13.26
N SER A 512 -25.28 -1.94 12.48
CA SER A 512 -26.05 -0.83 13.05
C SER A 512 -27.48 -1.28 13.37
N LYS A 513 -28.09 -0.74 14.44
CA LYS A 513 -29.52 -0.94 14.74
C LYS A 513 -30.41 -0.61 13.53
N LEU A 514 -29.98 0.34 12.69
CA LEU A 514 -30.63 0.67 11.42
C LEU A 514 -30.57 -0.50 10.42
N SER A 515 -29.42 -1.16 10.25
CA SER A 515 -29.30 -2.32 9.37
C SER A 515 -30.14 -3.52 9.83
N GLN A 516 -30.35 -3.68 11.14
CA GLN A 516 -31.25 -4.68 11.73
C GLN A 516 -32.72 -4.29 11.56
N ALA A 517 -33.09 -3.03 11.84
CA ALA A 517 -34.44 -2.52 11.64
C ALA A 517 -34.88 -2.57 10.16
N VAL A 518 -33.94 -2.42 9.23
CA VAL A 518 -34.17 -2.58 7.79
C VAL A 518 -34.25 -4.08 7.38
N ARG A 519 -33.65 -4.99 8.17
CA ARG A 519 -33.68 -6.46 7.96
C ARG A 519 -34.93 -7.15 8.50
N GLY A 520 -35.58 -6.57 9.51
CA GLY A 520 -36.62 -7.21 10.35
C GLY A 520 -37.92 -7.70 9.71
N ASP A 521 -38.04 -7.76 8.38
CA ASP A 521 -39.23 -8.27 7.69
C ASP A 521 -39.01 -9.64 7.00
N GLY A 522 -37.92 -10.36 7.29
CA GLY A 522 -37.70 -11.70 6.73
C GLY A 522 -36.74 -12.57 7.54
N GLU A 523 -37.28 -13.69 8.04
CA GLU A 523 -36.63 -14.84 8.71
C GLU A 523 -36.42 -14.70 10.23
N GLY A 524 -37.24 -15.46 10.96
CA GLY A 524 -37.21 -15.58 12.42
C GLY A 524 -36.11 -16.50 12.94
N GLY A 525 -35.71 -16.23 14.17
CA GLY A 525 -34.71 -16.96 14.94
C GLY A 525 -34.41 -16.21 16.24
N CYS A 526 -35.44 -16.00 17.07
CA CYS A 526 -35.26 -15.63 18.47
C CYS A 526 -35.06 -16.94 19.23
N GLU A 527 -33.99 -17.05 20.01
CA GLU A 527 -33.85 -17.83 21.25
C GLU A 527 -32.37 -18.06 21.63
N GLU A 528 -31.39 -17.81 20.76
CA GLU A 528 -29.95 -17.93 21.10
C GLU A 528 -29.30 -16.61 21.57
N GLU A 529 -29.94 -15.44 21.37
CA GLU A 529 -29.35 -14.13 21.68
C GLU A 529 -29.55 -13.67 23.14
N GLU A 530 -30.42 -14.31 23.94
CA GLU A 530 -30.61 -13.95 25.36
C GLU A 530 -29.61 -14.66 26.30
N GLU A 531 -29.00 -15.78 25.88
CA GLU A 531 -27.98 -16.48 26.71
C GLU A 531 -26.58 -15.84 26.60
N GLU A 532 -26.23 -15.20 25.48
CA GLU A 532 -24.93 -14.52 25.32
C GLU A 532 -24.86 -13.15 26.01
N GLU A 533 -25.99 -12.43 26.18
CA GLU A 533 -26.02 -11.15 26.92
C GLU A 533 -25.97 -11.37 28.45
N GLU A 534 -26.45 -12.51 28.97
CA GLU A 534 -26.34 -12.84 30.41
C GLU A 534 -24.92 -13.30 30.80
N GLU A 535 -24.17 -13.97 29.92
CA GLU A 535 -22.77 -14.35 30.20
C GLU A 535 -21.81 -13.14 30.19
N GLU A 536 -22.05 -12.11 29.37
CA GLU A 536 -21.22 -10.88 29.37
C GLU A 536 -21.45 -9.99 30.61
N GLU A 537 -22.67 -9.96 31.18
CA GLU A 537 -22.94 -9.20 32.42
C GLU A 537 -22.32 -9.87 33.67
N GLU A 538 -22.23 -11.22 33.71
CA GLU A 538 -21.57 -11.93 34.82
C GLU A 538 -20.03 -11.77 34.79
N GLU A 539 -19.39 -11.68 33.62
CA GLU A 539 -17.94 -11.43 33.52
C GLU A 539 -17.55 -9.98 33.91
N GLU A 540 -18.40 -8.97 33.65
CA GLU A 540 -18.14 -7.59 34.07
C GLU A 540 -18.29 -7.39 35.59
N GLU A 541 -19.17 -8.12 36.27
CA GLU A 541 -19.30 -8.05 37.74
C GLU A 541 -18.12 -8.73 38.46
N GLU A 542 -17.55 -9.81 37.91
CA GLU A 542 -16.35 -10.46 38.49
C GLU A 542 -15.07 -9.58 38.35
N GLU A 543 -14.92 -8.82 37.26
CA GLU A 543 -13.78 -7.91 37.09
C GLU A 543 -13.83 -6.68 38.03
N GLU A 544 -15.03 -6.16 38.35
CA GLU A 544 -15.18 -5.04 39.30
C GLU A 544 -14.89 -5.46 40.76
N GLU A 545 -15.20 -6.70 41.15
CA GLU A 545 -14.87 -7.21 42.49
C GLU A 545 -13.34 -7.46 42.67
N GLU A 546 -12.62 -7.85 41.62
CA GLU A 546 -11.16 -8.02 41.67
C GLU A 546 -10.41 -6.67 41.76
N GLU A 547 -10.93 -5.60 41.14
CA GLU A 547 -10.32 -4.26 41.23
C GLU A 547 -10.48 -3.60 42.61
N GLU A 548 -11.56 -3.89 43.36
CA GLU A 548 -11.74 -3.35 44.72
C GLU A 548 -10.83 -4.03 45.77
N GLU A 549 -10.41 -5.28 45.58
CA GLU A 549 -9.48 -5.96 46.50
C GLU A 549 -8.02 -5.47 46.35
N GLU A 550 -7.58 -5.03 45.16
CA GLU A 550 -6.19 -4.57 44.95
C GLU A 550 -5.90 -3.13 45.41
N GLY A 551 -6.93 -2.30 45.67
CA GLY A 551 -6.77 -0.88 46.04
C GLY A 551 -6.38 -0.58 47.50
N GLY A 552 -6.38 -1.58 48.39
CA GLY A 552 -6.31 -1.40 49.83
C GLY A 552 -4.90 -1.35 50.47
N GLY A 553 -4.03 -0.39 50.13
CA GLY A 553 -2.65 -0.39 50.67
C GLY A 553 -1.87 0.92 50.81
N ARG A 554 -1.92 1.53 52.03
CA ARG A 554 -0.92 2.44 52.67
C ARG A 554 -0.86 3.92 52.15
N ARG A 555 -0.70 4.98 52.96
CA ARG A 555 -0.30 5.19 54.37
C ARG A 555 -0.53 6.66 54.83
N ARG A 556 -0.72 6.83 56.16
CA ARG A 556 -0.51 7.99 57.08
C ARG A 556 0.44 9.12 56.59
N GLY A 557 0.36 10.40 56.99
CA GLY A 557 -0.45 11.12 57.98
C GLY A 557 0.16 12.50 58.34
N GLY A 558 -0.61 13.36 59.02
CA GLY A 558 -0.19 14.63 59.67
C GLY A 558 -0.43 15.88 58.82
N GLY A 559 -1.03 16.98 59.27
CA GLY A 559 -1.57 17.40 60.55
C GLY A 559 -1.66 18.94 60.56
N GLY A 560 -2.81 19.50 60.94
CA GLY A 560 -2.94 20.90 61.37
C GLY A 560 -3.70 21.85 60.43
N GLY A 561 -4.77 22.45 60.94
CA GLY A 561 -5.36 23.67 60.36
C GLY A 561 -6.88 23.75 60.48
N ARG A 562 -7.37 24.35 61.57
CA ARG A 562 -8.79 24.65 61.83
C ARG A 562 -9.36 25.65 60.82
N GLY A 563 -10.64 25.52 60.47
CA GLY A 563 -11.41 26.57 59.82
C GLY A 563 -12.83 26.12 59.47
N ALA A 564 -13.72 26.13 60.46
CA ALA A 564 -15.16 25.95 60.24
C ALA A 564 -15.75 27.16 59.52
N LEU A 565 -16.59 26.94 58.50
CA LEU A 565 -17.71 27.82 58.18
C LEU A 565 -18.74 27.08 57.31
N VAL A 566 -19.80 26.67 58.02
CA VAL A 566 -21.13 26.37 57.50
C VAL A 566 -21.66 27.61 56.77
N TYR A 567 -22.20 27.48 55.55
CA TYR A 567 -23.36 28.27 55.12
C TYR A 567 -24.19 27.53 54.08
N HIS A 568 -25.50 27.57 54.34
CA HIS A 568 -26.59 27.01 53.55
C HIS A 568 -26.65 27.54 52.11
N GLY A 569 -27.26 26.72 51.25
CA GLY A 569 -27.69 27.12 49.93
C GLY A 569 -28.80 28.17 49.94
N HIS A 570 -29.05 28.72 48.76
CA HIS A 570 -30.36 29.20 48.39
C HIS A 570 -30.54 29.09 46.89
N LYS A 571 -31.58 28.35 46.50
CA LYS A 571 -32.31 28.54 45.25
C LYS A 571 -32.74 30.01 45.16
N SER A 572 -32.69 30.58 43.96
CA SER A 572 -33.76 31.44 43.48
C SER A 572 -33.79 31.48 41.97
N ALA A 573 -35.02 31.38 41.47
CA ALA A 573 -35.45 31.54 40.10
C ALA A 573 -35.28 32.99 39.63
N GLY A 574 -35.23 33.14 38.31
CA GLY A 574 -35.29 34.37 37.54
C GLY A 574 -35.22 34.03 36.06
#